data_AF-A0A521QS59-F1
#
_entry.id   AF-A0A521QS59-F1
#
_cell.length_a   1.000
_cell.length_b   1.000
_cell.length_c   1.000
_cell.angle_alpha   90.00
_cell.angle_beta   90.00
_cell.angle_gamma   90.00
#
_symmetry.space_group_name_H-M   'P 1'
#
loop_
_entity.id
_entity.type
_entity.pdbx_description
1 polymer ?
#
loop_
_entity_poly.entity_id
_entity_poly.type
_entity_poly.pdbx_seq_one_letter_code
_entity_poly.pdbx_strand_id
1 'polypeptide(L)'
;MLTKGAETFTTSVTDFLDHDPDHPDREARIYIRIKVEGLEAETYAMIDTGAPYSILNPELAENAGLDFSQGERTRLSTRIGWVSGQIVRGTITIPATEGSGLEIDATIFVPEVSWPLQNFIGYHGFLEGIRFAISPTDYEFHFGAAPAPRQPRLI
;
A
#
# COMPACT_ATOMS: atom_id res chain seq x y z
N MET A 1 6.60 17.40 -7.97
CA MET A 1 5.55 17.16 -9.01
C MET A 1 6.13 16.43 -10.23
N LEU A 2 5.56 15.30 -10.65
CA LEU A 2 6.00 14.56 -11.86
C LEU A 2 5.01 14.76 -13.01
N THR A 3 5.50 14.93 -14.23
CA THR A 3 4.67 15.13 -15.44
C THR A 3 4.86 14.00 -16.45
N LYS A 4 3.81 13.63 -17.18
CA LYS A 4 3.86 12.74 -18.34
C LYS A 4 3.50 13.55 -19.60
N GLY A 5 4.52 13.95 -20.36
CA GLY A 5 4.34 14.94 -21.43
C GLY A 5 3.97 16.30 -20.84
N ALA A 6 2.86 16.89 -21.29
CA ALA A 6 2.35 18.15 -20.76
C ALA A 6 1.37 17.98 -19.57
N GLU A 7 0.99 16.74 -19.23
CA GLU A 7 0.01 16.47 -18.17
C GLU A 7 0.71 16.21 -16.84
N THR A 8 0.14 16.74 -15.74
CA THR A 8 0.56 16.37 -14.39
C THR A 8 0.21 14.91 -14.13
N PHE A 9 1.23 14.11 -13.79
CA PHE A 9 1.08 12.69 -13.48
C PHE A 9 0.87 12.50 -11.98
N THR A 10 1.79 12.99 -11.15
CA THR A 10 1.72 12.96 -9.68
C THR A 10 1.99 14.34 -9.10
N THR A 11 1.36 14.63 -7.96
CA THR A 11 1.47 15.92 -7.26
C THR A 11 2.22 15.82 -5.94
N SER A 12 2.37 14.62 -5.41
CA SER A 12 2.95 14.38 -4.08
C SER A 12 4.13 13.43 -4.15
N VAL A 13 5.00 13.52 -3.14
CA VAL A 13 6.21 12.70 -3.00
C VAL A 13 6.35 12.27 -1.55
N THR A 14 6.86 11.07 -1.32
CA THR A 14 7.45 10.63 -0.05
C THR A 14 8.78 9.96 -0.32
N ASP A 15 9.70 10.05 0.64
CA ASP A 15 10.91 9.23 0.63
C ASP A 15 10.54 7.75 0.84
N PHE A 16 11.35 6.85 0.28
CA PHE A 16 11.28 5.41 0.55
C PHE A 16 12.60 4.89 1.12
N LEU A 17 12.54 3.79 1.88
CA LEU A 17 13.70 3.03 2.31
C LEU A 17 13.94 1.87 1.34
N ASP A 18 15.20 1.61 1.00
CA ASP A 18 15.58 0.49 0.13
C ASP A 18 15.72 -0.85 0.88
N HIS A 19 15.63 -0.80 2.21
CA HIS A 19 15.62 -1.94 3.13
C HIS A 19 14.69 -1.65 4.32
N ASP A 20 14.18 -2.70 4.94
CA ASP A 20 13.43 -2.59 6.19
C ASP A 20 14.44 -2.48 7.33
N PRO A 21 14.42 -1.42 8.16
CA PRO A 21 15.34 -1.30 9.30
C PRO A 21 15.14 -2.43 10.34
N ASP A 22 13.95 -3.02 10.38
CA ASP A 22 13.59 -4.04 11.36
C ASP A 22 13.73 -5.48 10.82
N HIS A 23 14.02 -5.65 9.51
CA HIS A 23 14.17 -6.97 8.89
C HIS A 23 15.59 -7.19 8.35
N PRO A 24 16.28 -8.30 8.71
CA PRO A 24 17.68 -8.54 8.34
C PRO A 24 17.91 -8.85 6.85
N ASP A 25 16.85 -8.96 6.05
CA ASP A 25 16.97 -9.24 4.61
C ASP A 25 17.47 -7.97 3.91
N ARG A 26 18.65 -8.09 3.29
CA ARG A 26 19.35 -6.97 2.63
C ARG A 26 19.00 -6.80 1.16
N GLU A 27 17.96 -7.48 0.67
CA GLU A 27 17.56 -7.28 -0.72
C GLU A 27 16.90 -5.92 -0.90
N ALA A 28 17.33 -5.20 -1.95
CA ALA A 28 16.73 -3.92 -2.29
C ALA A 28 15.22 -4.09 -2.56
N ARG A 29 14.43 -3.32 -1.83
CA ARG A 29 12.97 -3.23 -1.91
C ARG A 29 12.56 -1.76 -1.80
N ILE A 30 11.26 -1.48 -1.82
CA ILE A 30 10.75 -0.11 -1.71
C ILE A 30 9.78 -0.09 -0.56
N TYR A 31 10.19 0.50 0.56
CA TYR A 31 9.35 0.67 1.74
C TYR A 31 8.94 2.12 1.86
N ILE A 32 7.64 2.38 1.86
CA ILE A 32 7.11 3.72 2.12
C ILE A 32 6.48 3.76 3.51
N ARG A 33 6.44 4.96 4.10
CA ARG A 33 5.61 5.19 5.27
C ARG A 33 4.14 5.14 4.87
N ILE A 34 3.33 4.54 5.72
CA ILE A 34 1.88 4.52 5.62
C ILE A 34 1.28 4.80 6.99
N LYS A 35 0.06 5.33 7.01
CA LYS A 35 -0.75 5.44 8.21
C LYS A 35 -2.08 4.73 7.98
N VAL A 36 -2.37 3.72 8.80
CA VAL A 36 -3.68 3.08 8.81
C VAL A 36 -4.61 3.91 9.69
N GLU A 37 -5.83 4.17 9.23
CA GLU A 37 -6.85 4.83 10.05
C GLU A 37 -7.05 4.08 11.37
N GLY A 38 -7.22 4.83 12.45
CA GLY A 38 -7.29 4.28 13.81
C GLY A 38 -5.94 4.12 14.52
N LEU A 39 -4.80 4.18 13.81
CA LEU A 39 -3.47 4.20 14.42
C LEU A 39 -2.95 5.62 14.64
N GLU A 40 -2.26 5.82 15.76
CA GLU A 40 -1.56 7.08 16.06
C GLU A 40 -0.25 7.20 15.26
N ALA A 41 0.50 6.10 15.14
CA ALA A 41 1.81 6.06 14.51
C ALA A 41 1.77 5.62 13.04
N GLU A 42 2.74 6.10 12.28
CA GLU A 42 3.05 5.60 10.95
C GLU A 42 3.84 4.28 11.04
N THR A 43 3.71 3.43 10.02
CA THR A 43 4.52 2.22 9.86
C THR A 43 5.07 2.15 8.45
N TYR A 44 6.10 1.34 8.24
CA TYR A 44 6.56 1.01 6.90
C TYR A 44 5.73 -0.13 6.29
N ALA A 45 5.53 -0.05 4.98
CA ALA A 45 5.01 -1.13 4.16
C ALA A 45 5.77 -1.20 2.84
N MET A 46 6.03 -2.43 2.38
CA MET A 46 6.70 -2.68 1.12
C MET A 46 5.72 -2.52 -0.04
N ILE A 47 6.12 -1.79 -1.08
CA ILE A 47 5.39 -1.76 -2.35
C ILE A 47 5.61 -3.09 -3.09
N ASP A 48 4.53 -3.80 -3.38
CA ASP A 48 4.55 -5.05 -4.13
C ASP A 48 3.46 -5.09 -5.20
N THR A 49 3.83 -4.77 -6.43
CA THR A 49 2.91 -4.81 -7.57
C THR A 49 2.50 -6.23 -7.98
N GLY A 50 3.20 -7.26 -7.49
CA GLY A 50 2.88 -8.67 -7.71
C GLY A 50 1.92 -9.24 -6.67
N ALA A 51 1.75 -8.58 -5.52
CA ALA A 51 0.79 -8.97 -4.51
C ALA A 51 -0.63 -8.54 -4.93
N PRO A 52 -1.62 -9.44 -4.93
CA PRO A 52 -2.98 -9.09 -5.32
C PRO A 52 -3.61 -8.10 -4.35
N TYR A 53 -3.39 -8.26 -3.04
CA TYR A 53 -3.96 -7.39 -2.00
C TYR A 53 -2.86 -6.76 -1.17
N SER A 54 -3.16 -5.61 -0.56
CA SER A 54 -2.34 -5.13 0.55
C SER A 54 -2.45 -6.10 1.72
N ILE A 55 -1.36 -6.33 2.45
CA ILE A 55 -1.33 -7.26 3.58
C ILE A 55 -0.86 -6.51 4.82
N LEU A 56 -1.65 -6.55 5.88
CA LEU A 56 -1.28 -5.99 7.19
C LEU A 56 -1.05 -7.12 8.19
N ASN A 57 -0.09 -6.92 9.08
CA ASN A 57 0.08 -7.76 10.25
C ASN A 57 -1.23 -7.76 11.08
N PRO A 58 -1.69 -8.92 11.58
CA PRO A 58 -2.94 -9.00 12.33
C PRO A 58 -3.00 -8.09 13.55
N GLU A 59 -1.90 -7.97 14.30
CA GLU A 59 -1.83 -7.09 15.48
C GLU A 59 -2.00 -5.62 15.09
N LEU A 60 -1.39 -5.20 13.97
CA LEU A 60 -1.54 -3.85 13.44
C LEU A 60 -3.00 -3.60 13.01
N ALA A 61 -3.63 -4.56 12.34
CA ALA A 61 -5.01 -4.46 11.87
C ALA A 61 -6.03 -4.41 13.02
N GLU A 62 -5.81 -5.20 14.08
CA GLU A 62 -6.61 -5.17 15.31
C GLU A 62 -6.45 -3.84 16.05
N ASN A 63 -5.21 -3.35 16.21
CA ASN A 63 -4.93 -2.07 16.85
C ASN A 63 -5.50 -0.88 16.06
N ALA A 64 -5.56 -0.99 14.74
CA ALA A 64 -6.21 -0.01 13.86
C ALA A 64 -7.74 -0.04 13.98
N GLY A 65 -8.31 -1.08 14.60
CA GLY A 65 -9.76 -1.23 14.74
C GLY A 65 -10.45 -1.55 13.42
N LEU A 66 -9.78 -2.27 12.50
CA LEU A 66 -10.41 -2.69 11.24
C LEU A 66 -11.66 -3.55 11.49
N ASP A 67 -12.71 -3.32 10.70
CA ASP A 67 -13.97 -4.07 10.83
C ASP A 67 -13.89 -5.41 10.10
N PHE A 68 -13.72 -6.48 10.88
CA PHE A 68 -13.71 -7.85 10.40
C PHE A 68 -15.12 -8.45 10.23
N SER A 69 -16.17 -7.79 10.70
CA SER A 69 -17.54 -8.35 10.69
C SER A 69 -18.09 -8.52 9.27
N GLN A 70 -17.63 -7.69 8.34
CA GLN A 70 -17.99 -7.73 6.91
C GLN A 70 -16.90 -8.38 6.04
N GLY A 71 -15.84 -8.91 6.65
CA GLY A 71 -14.70 -9.46 5.93
C GLY A 71 -15.00 -10.77 5.21
N GLU A 72 -14.40 -10.95 4.02
CA GLU A 72 -14.46 -12.22 3.29
C GLU A 72 -13.31 -13.14 3.71
N ARG A 73 -13.63 -14.34 4.22
CA ARG A 73 -12.60 -15.35 4.49
C ARG A 73 -12.07 -15.96 3.20
N THR A 74 -10.75 -15.98 3.07
CA THR A 74 -10.09 -16.54 1.89
C THR A 74 -8.71 -17.11 2.22
N ARG A 75 -8.01 -17.64 1.21
CA ARG A 75 -6.63 -18.10 1.31
C ARG A 75 -5.80 -17.52 0.18
N LEU A 76 -4.63 -16.99 0.52
CA LEU A 76 -3.65 -16.50 -0.45
C LEU A 76 -2.47 -17.45 -0.56
N SER A 77 -1.98 -17.65 -1.78
CA SER A 77 -0.69 -18.29 -2.02
C SER A 77 0.39 -17.23 -1.87
N THR A 78 1.32 -17.46 -0.95
CA THR A 78 2.41 -16.53 -0.63
C THR A 78 3.76 -17.24 -0.76
N ARG A 79 4.88 -16.49 -0.65
CA ARG A 79 6.22 -17.09 -0.64
C ARG A 79 6.47 -18.04 0.54
N ILE A 80 5.70 -17.93 1.62
CA ILE A 80 5.76 -18.81 2.80
C ILE A 80 4.71 -19.93 2.75
N GLY A 81 4.03 -20.10 1.61
CA GLY A 81 2.96 -21.10 1.42
C GLY A 81 1.57 -20.48 1.47
N TRP A 82 0.56 -21.34 1.66
CA TRP A 82 -0.83 -20.91 1.70
C TRP A 82 -1.19 -20.36 3.07
N VAL A 83 -1.71 -19.13 3.10
CA VAL A 83 -2.09 -18.43 4.33
C VAL A 83 -3.57 -18.12 4.31
N SER A 84 -4.29 -18.50 5.37
CA SER A 84 -5.69 -18.16 5.59
C SER A 84 -5.80 -16.78 6.22
N GLY A 85 -6.87 -16.06 5.91
CA GLY A 85 -7.09 -14.70 6.37
C GLY A 85 -8.45 -14.16 5.96
N GLN A 86 -8.66 -12.88 6.22
CA GLN A 86 -9.85 -12.15 5.80
C GLN A 86 -9.48 -10.98 4.91
N ILE A 87 -10.27 -10.76 3.87
CA ILE A 87 -10.24 -9.52 3.09
C ILE A 87 -11.20 -8.54 3.75
N VAL A 88 -10.69 -7.40 4.17
CA VAL A 88 -11.44 -6.30 4.79
C VAL A 88 -11.21 -4.99 4.04
N ARG A 89 -12.04 -3.99 4.32
CA ARG A 89 -11.85 -2.61 3.87
C ARG A 89 -11.25 -1.78 4.98
N GLY A 90 -10.40 -0.82 4.63
CA GLY A 90 -9.80 0.10 5.59
C GLY A 90 -9.10 1.26 4.91
N THR A 91 -9.06 2.41 5.58
CA THR A 91 -8.41 3.60 5.03
C THR A 91 -6.91 3.56 5.33
N ILE A 92 -6.09 3.66 4.29
CA ILE A 92 -4.64 3.81 4.41
C ILE A 92 -4.24 5.15 3.78
N THR A 93 -3.44 5.91 4.50
CA THR A 93 -2.85 7.17 4.03
C THR A 93 -1.40 6.97 3.65
N ILE A 94 -1.00 7.49 2.48
CA ILE A 94 0.40 7.74 2.15
C ILE A 94 0.73 9.18 2.59
N PRO A 95 1.50 9.39 3.68
CA PRO A 95 1.96 10.72 4.05
C PRO A 95 2.91 11.27 2.97
N ALA A 96 2.89 12.59 2.77
CA ALA A 96 3.75 13.26 1.81
C ALA A 96 4.87 14.02 2.53
N THR A 97 6.10 13.93 2.03
CA THR A 97 7.19 14.84 2.38
C THR A 97 7.08 16.15 1.58
N GLU A 98 6.59 16.07 0.34
CA GLU A 98 6.21 17.22 -0.49
C GLU A 98 4.80 17.02 -1.08
N GLY A 99 3.96 18.06 -1.01
CA GLY A 99 2.60 18.05 -1.52
C GLY A 99 1.58 17.72 -0.42
N SER A 100 0.59 16.88 -0.74
CA SER A 100 -0.45 16.46 0.20
C SER A 100 -0.49 14.95 0.31
N GLY A 101 -0.74 14.45 1.52
CA GLY A 101 -0.98 13.02 1.74
C GLY A 101 -2.17 12.55 0.91
N LEU A 102 -2.20 11.25 0.63
CA LEU A 102 -3.28 10.62 -0.14
C LEU A 102 -3.93 9.56 0.73
N GLU A 103 -5.22 9.70 0.99
CA GLU A 103 -6.06 8.69 1.63
C GLU A 103 -6.64 7.75 0.57
N ILE A 104 -6.58 6.44 0.83
CA ILE A 104 -7.07 5.38 -0.04
C ILE A 104 -7.95 4.46 0.79
N ASP A 105 -9.21 4.28 0.37
CA ASP A 105 -10.05 3.19 0.87
C ASP A 105 -9.58 1.87 0.23
N ALA A 106 -8.82 1.10 1.00
CA ALA A 106 -8.04 -0.02 0.53
C ALA A 106 -8.73 -1.37 0.74
N THR A 107 -8.47 -2.33 -0.16
CA THR A 107 -8.75 -3.74 0.09
C THR A 107 -7.52 -4.39 0.73
N ILE A 108 -7.69 -4.92 1.94
CA ILE A 108 -6.60 -5.41 2.78
C ILE A 108 -6.86 -6.87 3.13
N PHE A 109 -5.90 -7.74 2.89
CA PHE A 109 -5.87 -9.09 3.44
C PHE A 109 -5.17 -9.08 4.80
N VAL A 110 -5.85 -9.61 5.82
CA VAL A 110 -5.32 -9.78 7.17
C VAL A 110 -5.21 -11.28 7.47
N PRO A 111 -4.00 -11.82 7.67
CA PRO A 111 -3.81 -13.23 8.02
C PRO A 111 -4.51 -13.61 9.33
N GLU A 112 -4.97 -14.86 9.46
CA GLU A 112 -5.51 -15.40 10.72
C GLU A 112 -4.40 -15.80 11.72
N VAL A 113 -3.16 -15.85 11.25
CA VAL A 113 -1.99 -16.30 12.00
C VAL A 113 -0.95 -15.19 12.06
N SER A 114 0.00 -15.30 13.00
CA SER A 114 1.16 -14.41 13.04
C SER A 114 1.81 -14.30 11.66
N TRP A 115 2.04 -13.07 11.21
CA TRP A 115 2.59 -12.75 9.91
C TRP A 115 4.08 -12.38 10.08
N PRO A 116 5.02 -13.28 9.72
CA PRO A 116 6.44 -13.07 9.95
C PRO A 116 7.10 -12.16 8.91
N LEU A 117 6.32 -11.67 7.93
CA LEU A 117 6.80 -10.80 6.88
C LEU A 117 6.39 -9.35 7.18
N GLN A 118 6.96 -8.42 6.43
CA GLN A 118 6.60 -7.01 6.43
C GLN A 118 5.12 -6.79 6.06
N ASN A 119 4.60 -5.58 6.31
CA ASN A 119 3.36 -5.14 5.68
C ASN A 119 3.59 -4.92 4.17
N PHE A 120 2.55 -5.11 3.36
CA PHE A 120 2.60 -4.96 1.91
C PHE A 120 1.52 -4.01 1.43
N ILE A 121 1.87 -3.15 0.48
CA ILE A 121 0.91 -2.42 -0.35
C ILE A 121 0.82 -3.15 -1.69
N GLY A 122 -0.31 -3.80 -1.92
CA GLY A 122 -0.58 -4.64 -3.08
C GLY A 122 -1.36 -3.91 -4.18
N TYR A 123 -1.63 -4.62 -5.28
CA TYR A 123 -2.20 -4.01 -6.48
C TYR A 123 -3.70 -3.73 -6.39
N HIS A 124 -4.52 -4.78 -6.17
CA HIS A 124 -5.97 -4.68 -6.19
C HIS A 124 -6.50 -3.95 -4.96
N GLY A 125 -7.39 -2.98 -5.21
CA GLY A 125 -7.95 -2.13 -4.18
C GLY A 125 -6.96 -1.13 -3.56
N PHE A 126 -5.73 -0.99 -4.08
CA PHE A 126 -4.80 0.06 -3.64
C PHE A 126 -3.99 0.63 -4.80
N LEU A 127 -2.88 0.00 -5.23
CA LEU A 127 -1.96 0.60 -6.22
C LEU A 127 -2.64 0.84 -7.57
N GLU A 128 -3.62 0.01 -7.95
CA GLU A 128 -4.39 0.21 -9.17
C GLU A 128 -5.21 1.52 -9.18
N GLY A 129 -5.55 2.03 -7.98
CA GLY A 129 -6.35 3.23 -7.77
C GLY A 129 -5.55 4.53 -7.71
N ILE A 130 -4.21 4.44 -7.81
CA ILE A 130 -3.33 5.61 -7.74
C ILE A 130 -2.40 5.66 -8.94
N ARG A 131 -1.89 6.86 -9.23
CA ARG A 131 -0.71 7.02 -10.07
C ARG A 131 0.50 7.00 -9.17
N PHE A 132 1.52 6.23 -9.54
CA PHE A 132 2.78 6.26 -8.85
C PHE A 132 3.97 6.12 -9.80
N ALA A 133 5.12 6.61 -9.37
CA ALA A 133 6.41 6.42 -10.01
C ALA A 133 7.49 6.36 -8.93
N ILE A 134 8.60 5.72 -9.25
CA ILE A 134 9.74 5.57 -8.34
C ILE A 134 10.93 6.29 -8.98
N SER A 135 11.60 7.15 -8.23
CA SER A 135 12.94 7.67 -8.55
C SER A 135 13.97 6.95 -7.68
N PRO A 136 14.67 5.91 -8.19
CA PRO A 136 15.65 5.18 -7.39
C PRO A 136 16.89 6.01 -7.04
N THR A 137 17.22 7.03 -7.85
CA THR A 137 18.39 7.88 -7.61
C THR A 137 18.16 8.82 -6.43
N ASP A 138 16.94 9.29 -6.26
CA ASP A 138 16.57 10.27 -5.23
C ASP A 138 15.91 9.61 -4.01
N TYR A 139 15.68 8.29 -4.07
CA TYR A 139 14.93 7.54 -3.05
C TYR A 139 13.49 8.06 -2.86
N GLU A 140 12.86 8.47 -3.96
CA GLU A 140 11.52 9.08 -3.94
C GLU A 140 10.45 8.15 -4.52
N PHE A 141 9.32 8.08 -3.83
CA PHE A 141 8.08 7.50 -4.30
C PHE A 141 7.10 8.64 -4.61
N HIS A 142 6.86 8.88 -5.88
CA HIS A 142 5.89 9.88 -6.32
C HIS A 142 4.50 9.27 -6.40
N PHE A 143 3.49 9.99 -5.95
CA PHE A 143 2.11 9.50 -5.96
C PHE A 143 1.07 10.60 -6.19
N GLY A 144 -0.12 10.18 -6.60
CA GLY A 144 -1.28 11.04 -6.75
C GLY A 144 -2.53 10.24 -7.05
N ALA A 145 -3.69 10.86 -6.84
CA ALA A 145 -4.96 10.23 -7.18
C ALA A 145 -5.00 9.83 -8.66
N ALA A 146 -5.60 8.66 -8.96
CA ALA A 146 -5.95 8.35 -10.33
C ALA A 146 -6.87 9.45 -10.89
N PRO A 147 -6.76 9.78 -12.19
CA PRO A 147 -7.70 10.69 -12.81
C PRO A 147 -9.08 10.03 -12.75
N ALA A 148 -10.14 10.83 -12.66
CA ALA A 148 -11.50 10.31 -12.78
C ALA A 148 -11.60 9.38 -14.01
N PRO A 149 -12.34 8.25 -13.92
CA PRO A 149 -12.44 7.30 -15.02
C PRO A 149 -12.76 8.05 -16.30
N ARG A 150 -11.96 7.82 -17.35
CA ARG A 150 -12.33 8.34 -18.67
C ARG A 150 -13.65 7.70 -19.03
N GLN A 151 -14.67 8.51 -19.33
CA GLN A 151 -15.94 7.98 -19.84
C GLN A 151 -15.63 7.01 -20.99
N PRO A 152 -16.26 5.82 -21.01
CA PRO A 152 -16.01 4.87 -22.08
C PRO A 152 -16.22 5.58 -23.41
N ARG A 153 -15.23 5.51 -24.30
CA ARG A 153 -15.41 5.94 -25.68
C ARG A 153 -16.47 5.02 -26.25
N LEU A 154 -17.67 5.56 -26.48
CA LEU A 154 -18.67 4.90 -27.32
C LEU A 154 -18.00 4.70 -28.68
N ILE A 155 -17.76 3.43 -29.02
CA ILE A 155 -17.26 2.99 -30.33
C ILE A 155 -18.44 2.88 -31.28
#